data_AF-A0AAD1ZX47-F1
#
_entry.id   AF-A0AAD1ZX47-F1
#
_cell.length_a   1.000
_cell.length_b   1.000
_cell.length_c   1.000
_cell.angle_alpha   90.00
_cell.angle_beta   90.00
_cell.angle_gamma   90.00
#
_symmetry.space_group_name_H-M   'P 1'
#
loop_
_entity.id
_entity.type
_entity.pdbx_description
1 polymer ?
#
loop_
_entity_poly.entity_id
_entity_poly.type
_entity_poly.pdbx_seq_one_letter_code
_entity_poly.pdbx_strand_id
1 'polypeptide(L)'
;MNGTIRSVAFTNDGHQLPSSSGDGYIYHWDLRTRTCFHKGVDDGCRTGTTLCTFPTGNLFAASSDRDAVNIYDREDFLGGKRKPLRILHKLNGEVNFMKFNNDSQMLAICSNMKKKSLKLVHVPSFTMFSNCPPLTQTLHHTNCLDFSPHGGFMALGNSAGKVFLYKLHHYHNA
;
A
#
# COMPACT_ATOMS: atom_id res chain seq x y z
N MET A 1 14.91 17.57 -1.80
CA MET A 1 13.94 16.76 -2.57
C MET A 1 13.84 17.40 -3.94
N ASN A 2 14.01 16.63 -5.02
CA ASN A 2 14.03 17.21 -6.38
C ASN A 2 12.77 16.86 -7.19
N GLY A 3 11.91 15.97 -6.68
CA GLY A 3 10.70 15.51 -7.34
C GLY A 3 9.45 15.74 -6.50
N THR A 4 8.28 15.53 -7.14
CA THR A 4 6.98 15.60 -6.46
C THR A 4 6.78 14.40 -5.55
N ILE A 5 6.45 14.63 -4.28
CA ILE A 5 6.10 13.56 -3.36
C ILE A 5 4.68 13.11 -3.63
N ARG A 6 4.48 11.79 -3.71
CA ARG A 6 3.21 11.17 -4.07
C ARG A 6 2.53 10.51 -2.87
N SER A 7 3.31 9.91 -1.97
CA SER A 7 2.80 9.35 -0.73
C SER A 7 3.82 9.44 0.39
N VAL A 8 3.32 9.44 1.63
CA VAL A 8 4.09 9.36 2.87
C VAL A 8 3.39 8.39 3.80
N ALA A 9 4.15 7.69 4.64
CA ALA A 9 3.60 6.81 5.66
C ALA A 9 4.47 6.83 6.91
N PHE A 10 3.85 6.84 8.08
CA PHE A 10 4.58 6.70 9.35
C PHE A 10 5.00 5.25 9.58
N THR A 11 6.14 5.04 10.18
CA THR A 11 6.48 3.74 10.77
C THR A 11 5.73 3.50 12.05
N ASN A 12 5.57 2.22 12.42
CA ASN A 12 4.87 1.86 13.65
C ASN A 12 5.58 2.37 14.91
N ASP A 13 6.91 2.45 14.88
CA ASP A 13 7.70 3.04 15.97
C ASP A 13 7.60 4.58 16.04
N GLY A 14 6.98 5.22 15.04
CA GLY A 14 6.83 6.67 14.95
C GLY A 14 8.15 7.44 14.77
N HIS A 15 9.26 6.75 14.50
CA HIS A 15 10.57 7.39 14.38
C HIS A 15 10.93 7.77 12.94
N GLN A 16 10.33 7.09 11.96
CA GLN A 16 10.63 7.33 10.55
C GLN A 16 9.37 7.67 9.76
N LEU A 17 9.58 8.38 8.66
CA LEU A 17 8.53 8.72 7.69
C LEU A 17 8.99 8.39 6.27
N PRO A 18 8.87 7.15 5.78
CA PRO A 18 9.10 6.86 4.36
C PRO A 18 8.19 7.70 3.45
N SER A 19 8.76 8.16 2.34
CA SER A 19 8.05 8.93 1.32
C SER A 19 8.39 8.43 -0.08
N SER A 20 7.39 8.24 -0.93
CA SER A 20 7.57 7.90 -2.35
C SER A 20 7.52 9.16 -3.22
N SER A 21 8.45 9.25 -4.15
CA SER A 21 8.55 10.32 -5.15
C SER A 21 8.04 9.87 -6.50
N GLY A 22 7.47 10.81 -7.26
CA GLY A 22 7.12 10.62 -8.66
C GLY A 22 8.31 10.30 -9.56
N ASP A 23 9.55 10.54 -9.10
CA ASP A 23 10.77 10.20 -9.83
C ASP A 23 11.25 8.75 -9.57
N GLY A 24 10.46 7.93 -8.89
CA GLY A 24 10.80 6.52 -8.55
C GLY A 24 11.75 6.36 -7.36
N TYR A 25 12.06 7.45 -6.66
CA TYR A 25 12.86 7.41 -5.43
C TYR A 25 11.98 7.24 -4.19
N ILE A 26 12.51 6.51 -3.21
CA ILE A 26 11.98 6.41 -1.86
C ILE A 26 12.97 7.10 -0.93
N TYR A 27 12.47 8.04 -0.13
CA TYR A 27 13.25 8.75 0.88
C TYR A 27 12.80 8.30 2.27
N HIS A 28 13.75 8.13 3.17
CA HIS A 28 13.47 7.89 4.58
C HIS A 28 13.94 9.07 5.41
N TRP A 29 13.03 9.52 6.26
CA TRP A 29 13.20 10.69 7.10
C TRP A 29 13.20 10.25 8.55
N ASP A 30 14.14 10.75 9.34
CA ASP A 30 14.13 10.61 10.79
C ASP A 30 13.32 11.80 11.34
N LEU A 31 12.25 11.50 12.08
CA LEU A 31 11.32 12.51 12.61
C LEU A 31 11.89 13.28 13.80
N ARG A 32 12.84 12.70 14.53
CA ARG A 32 13.51 13.34 15.66
C ARG A 32 14.53 14.36 15.19
N THR A 33 15.36 14.00 14.22
CA THR A 33 16.37 14.91 13.65
C THR A 33 15.81 15.79 12.53
N ARG A 34 14.65 15.41 11.97
CA ARG A 34 13.98 16.07 10.83
C ARG A 34 14.84 16.10 9.57
N THR A 35 15.70 15.09 9.39
CA THR A 35 16.57 14.98 8.22
C THR A 35 16.26 13.73 7.40
N CYS A 36 16.50 13.84 6.09
CA CYS A 36 16.53 12.68 5.20
C CYS A 36 17.86 11.95 5.43
N PHE A 37 17.82 10.77 6.03
CA PHE A 37 19.02 9.98 6.29
C PHE A 37 19.27 8.91 5.21
N HIS A 38 18.26 8.58 4.40
CA HIS A 38 18.41 7.59 3.35
C HIS A 38 17.58 7.91 2.10
N LYS A 39 18.14 7.59 0.93
CA LYS A 39 17.51 7.71 -0.38
C LYS A 39 17.80 6.45 -1.20
N GLY A 40 16.76 5.74 -1.59
CA GLY A 40 16.83 4.54 -2.43
C GLY A 40 15.99 4.66 -3.69
N VAL A 41 16.24 3.79 -4.65
CA VAL A 41 15.44 3.65 -5.89
C VAL A 41 14.57 2.42 -5.74
N ASP A 42 13.29 2.56 -6.06
CA ASP A 42 12.35 1.44 -6.16
C ASP A 42 12.64 0.62 -7.43
N ASP A 43 12.69 -0.70 -7.30
CA ASP A 43 13.23 -1.60 -8.34
C ASP A 43 12.32 -1.63 -9.56
N GLY A 44 12.87 -1.29 -10.73
CA GLY A 44 12.12 -1.17 -11.97
C GLY A 44 11.06 -0.04 -11.98
N CYS A 45 11.08 0.84 -10.97
CA CYS A 45 10.13 1.94 -10.85
C CYS A 45 10.63 3.19 -11.56
N ARG A 46 9.84 3.69 -12.50
CA ARG A 46 10.10 4.98 -13.16
C ARG A 46 9.28 6.10 -12.54
N THR A 47 8.04 5.79 -12.18
CA THR A 47 7.11 6.73 -11.56
C THR A 47 6.51 6.09 -10.32
N GLY A 48 6.92 6.54 -9.13
CA GLY A 48 6.33 6.08 -7.88
C GLY A 48 4.95 6.71 -7.68
N THR A 49 3.98 5.95 -7.18
CA THR A 49 2.58 6.41 -7.10
C THR A 49 2.07 6.45 -5.67
N THR A 50 2.22 5.37 -4.91
CA THR A 50 1.86 5.34 -3.49
C THR A 50 2.77 4.40 -2.71
N LEU A 51 2.72 4.51 -1.39
CA LEU A 51 3.55 3.77 -0.45
C LEU A 51 2.77 3.57 0.84
N CYS A 52 2.94 2.42 1.46
CA CYS A 52 2.44 2.15 2.81
C CYS A 52 3.44 1.28 3.61
N THR A 53 3.40 1.42 4.93
CA THR A 53 4.23 0.69 5.88
C THR A 53 3.41 -0.38 6.58
N PHE A 54 4.05 -1.46 7.00
CA PHE A 54 3.38 -2.50 7.78
C PHE A 54 3.25 -2.05 9.24
N PRO A 55 2.05 -2.05 9.83
CA PRO A 55 1.87 -1.69 11.23
C PRO A 55 2.60 -2.59 12.21
N THR A 56 2.77 -3.89 11.94
CA THR A 56 3.30 -4.84 12.94
C THR A 56 4.71 -5.32 12.62
N GLY A 57 5.35 -4.83 11.57
CA GLY A 57 6.62 -5.38 11.09
C GLY A 57 7.49 -4.40 10.33
N ASN A 58 8.61 -4.92 9.84
CA ASN A 58 9.65 -4.12 9.21
C ASN A 58 9.46 -3.94 7.68
N LEU A 59 8.34 -4.40 7.14
CA LEU A 59 8.09 -4.36 5.71
C LEU A 59 7.47 -3.02 5.29
N PHE A 60 7.62 -2.69 4.02
CA PHE A 60 6.84 -1.63 3.38
C PHE A 60 6.52 -2.01 1.93
N ALA A 61 5.45 -1.44 1.41
CA ALA A 61 5.02 -1.62 0.02
C ALA A 61 5.17 -0.31 -0.73
N ALA A 62 5.76 -0.35 -1.91
CA ALA A 62 5.86 0.76 -2.84
C ALA A 62 5.20 0.37 -4.16
N SER A 63 4.43 1.29 -4.73
CA SER A 63 3.75 1.06 -6.00
C SER A 63 4.28 1.97 -7.10
N SER A 64 4.19 1.45 -8.32
CA SER A 64 4.68 2.07 -9.55
C SER A 64 3.55 2.23 -10.57
N ASP A 65 3.79 3.06 -11.59
CA ASP A 65 2.92 3.24 -12.77
C ASP A 65 2.77 1.96 -13.61
N ARG A 66 3.58 0.93 -13.36
CA ARG A 66 3.61 -0.34 -14.13
C ARG A 66 2.78 -1.48 -13.56
N ASP A 67 1.66 -1.19 -12.91
CA ASP A 67 0.74 -2.24 -12.43
C ASP A 67 1.41 -3.25 -11.47
N ALA A 68 2.44 -2.79 -10.75
CA ALA A 68 3.23 -3.58 -9.84
C ALA A 68 3.34 -2.91 -8.47
N VAL A 69 3.33 -3.73 -7.43
CA VAL A 69 3.62 -3.32 -6.05
C VAL A 69 4.79 -4.13 -5.57
N ASN A 70 5.87 -3.44 -5.26
CA ASN A 70 7.08 -4.01 -4.71
C ASN A 70 6.99 -4.01 -3.17
N ILE A 71 7.30 -5.16 -2.57
CA ILE A 71 7.37 -5.34 -1.12
C ILE A 71 8.83 -5.45 -0.73
N TYR A 72 9.23 -4.63 0.25
CA TYR A 72 10.60 -4.54 0.74
C TYR A 72 10.65 -4.83 2.23
N ASP A 73 11.77 -5.41 2.66
CA ASP A 73 12.20 -5.26 4.05
C ASP A 73 12.95 -3.94 4.18
N ARG A 74 12.58 -3.15 5.19
CA ARG A 74 13.13 -1.82 5.41
C ARG A 74 14.60 -1.86 5.79
N GLU A 75 15.03 -2.79 6.64
CA GLU A 75 16.43 -2.83 7.08
C GLU A 75 17.32 -3.23 5.90
N ASP A 76 16.89 -4.23 5.11
CA ASP A 76 17.57 -4.60 3.87
C ASP A 76 17.66 -3.40 2.90
N PHE A 77 16.55 -2.68 2.71
CA PHE A 77 16.50 -1.51 1.82
C PHE A 77 17.44 -0.39 2.28
N LEU A 78 17.42 -0.07 3.58
CA LEU A 78 18.31 0.92 4.20
C LEU A 78 19.78 0.50 4.13
N GLY A 79 20.07 -0.79 4.25
CA GLY A 79 21.39 -1.40 4.05
C GLY A 79 21.86 -1.42 2.59
N GLY A 80 21.03 -0.95 1.65
CA GLY A 80 21.37 -0.81 0.23
C GLY A 80 20.92 -1.98 -0.65
N LYS A 81 20.26 -3.00 -0.09
CA LYS A 81 19.68 -4.10 -0.87
C LYS A 81 18.36 -3.65 -1.48
N ARG A 82 18.41 -3.27 -2.75
CA ARG A 82 17.27 -2.70 -3.49
C ARG A 82 16.37 -3.73 -4.14
N LYS A 83 16.64 -5.02 -3.97
CA LYS A 83 15.82 -6.09 -4.57
C LYS A 83 14.58 -6.34 -3.71
N PRO A 84 13.36 -6.28 -4.26
CA PRO A 84 12.15 -6.54 -3.50
C PRO A 84 12.10 -7.99 -3.00
N LEU A 85 11.55 -8.17 -1.81
CA LEU A 85 11.22 -9.49 -1.26
C LEU A 85 10.16 -10.19 -2.11
N ARG A 86 9.16 -9.41 -2.55
CA ARG A 86 8.06 -9.87 -3.40
C ARG A 86 7.62 -8.76 -4.33
N ILE A 87 7.15 -9.17 -5.51
CA ILE A 87 6.52 -8.28 -6.47
C ILE A 87 5.10 -8.79 -6.70
N LEU A 88 4.12 -7.94 -6.41
CA LEU A 88 2.72 -8.21 -6.67
C LEU A 88 2.40 -7.74 -8.09
N HIS A 89 2.04 -8.68 -8.95
CA HIS A 89 1.65 -8.42 -10.34
C HIS A 89 0.14 -8.58 -10.54
N LYS A 90 -0.32 -8.36 -11.79
CA LYS A 90 -1.73 -8.49 -12.21
C LYS A 90 -2.65 -7.49 -11.52
N LEU A 91 -2.12 -6.32 -11.19
CA LEU A 91 -2.91 -5.17 -10.75
C LEU A 91 -3.48 -4.54 -12.03
N ASN A 92 -4.79 -4.37 -12.11
CA ASN A 92 -5.41 -3.87 -13.34
C ASN A 92 -5.36 -2.34 -13.32
N GLY A 93 -4.23 -1.77 -13.75
CA GLY A 93 -3.97 -0.33 -13.75
C GLY A 93 -3.20 0.20 -12.55
N GLU A 94 -2.80 1.47 -12.70
CA GLU A 94 -1.98 2.21 -11.74
C GLU A 94 -2.56 2.17 -10.33
N VAL A 95 -1.75 1.77 -9.36
CA VAL A 95 -2.16 1.73 -7.97
C VAL A 95 -2.14 3.12 -7.39
N ASN A 96 -3.26 3.57 -6.85
CA ASN A 96 -3.41 4.90 -6.28
C ASN A 96 -3.52 4.84 -4.74
N PHE A 97 -4.10 3.77 -4.21
CA PHE A 97 -4.29 3.60 -2.78
C PHE A 97 -3.88 2.20 -2.36
N MET A 98 -3.11 2.15 -1.28
CA MET A 98 -2.71 0.93 -0.61
C MET A 98 -2.86 1.10 0.89
N LYS A 99 -3.39 0.10 1.57
CA LYS A 99 -3.47 0.11 3.04
C LYS A 99 -3.37 -1.29 3.61
N PHE A 100 -2.50 -1.45 4.60
CA PHE A 100 -2.51 -2.63 5.45
C PHE A 100 -3.65 -2.52 6.46
N ASN A 101 -4.21 -3.65 6.85
CA ASN A 101 -5.02 -3.73 8.06
C ASN A 101 -4.12 -3.66 9.31
N ASN A 102 -4.72 -3.48 10.49
CA ASN A 102 -3.96 -3.16 11.71
C ASN A 102 -3.04 -4.27 12.21
N ASP A 103 -3.33 -5.54 11.90
CA ASP A 103 -2.46 -6.68 12.24
C ASP A 103 -1.45 -7.02 11.12
N SER A 104 -1.48 -6.28 10.01
CA SER A 104 -0.70 -6.49 8.78
C SER A 104 -0.95 -7.84 8.07
N GLN A 105 -2.03 -8.56 8.34
CA GLN A 105 -2.36 -9.82 7.65
C GLN A 105 -3.01 -9.60 6.28
N MET A 106 -3.51 -8.40 6.00
CA MET A 106 -4.16 -8.07 4.74
C MET A 106 -3.64 -6.74 4.18
N LEU A 107 -3.39 -6.73 2.88
CA LEU A 107 -3.10 -5.54 2.11
C LEU A 107 -4.25 -5.30 1.12
N ALA A 108 -4.90 -4.16 1.24
CA ALA A 108 -5.83 -3.66 0.24
C ALA A 108 -5.10 -2.78 -0.76
N ILE A 109 -5.39 -3.01 -2.04
CA ILE A 109 -4.83 -2.28 -3.18
C ILE A 109 -6.00 -1.86 -4.07
N CYS A 110 -6.04 -0.60 -4.48
CA CYS A 110 -7.01 -0.15 -5.47
C CYS A 110 -6.47 0.93 -6.42
N SER A 111 -7.06 0.95 -7.60
CA SER A 111 -6.81 1.92 -8.67
C SER A 111 -8.05 2.78 -8.89
N ASN A 112 -7.87 4.10 -9.00
CA ASN A 112 -8.96 4.99 -9.41
C ASN A 112 -9.14 5.02 -10.94
N MET A 113 -8.24 4.41 -11.72
CA MET A 113 -8.27 4.46 -13.20
C MET A 113 -9.13 3.37 -13.80
N LYS A 114 -9.28 2.23 -13.12
CA LYS A 114 -10.07 1.08 -13.60
C LYS A 114 -11.24 0.77 -12.67
N LYS A 115 -12.38 0.39 -13.26
CA LYS A 115 -13.50 -0.20 -12.51
C LYS A 115 -13.10 -1.56 -11.93
N LYS A 116 -13.70 -1.95 -10.80
CA LYS A 116 -13.42 -3.24 -10.13
C LYS A 116 -11.92 -3.49 -9.87
N SER A 117 -11.18 -2.44 -9.51
CA SER A 117 -9.73 -2.49 -9.29
C SER A 117 -9.33 -2.95 -7.89
N LEU A 118 -10.27 -3.08 -6.95
CA LEU A 118 -10.00 -3.53 -5.59
C LEU A 118 -9.38 -4.93 -5.62
N LYS A 119 -8.23 -5.07 -4.98
CA LYS A 119 -7.57 -6.34 -4.71
C LYS A 119 -7.26 -6.42 -3.22
N LEU A 120 -7.52 -7.58 -2.65
CA LEU A 120 -7.05 -7.94 -1.32
C LEU A 120 -5.95 -8.98 -1.46
N VAL A 121 -4.88 -8.80 -0.71
CA VAL A 121 -3.70 -9.67 -0.68
C VAL A 121 -3.53 -10.17 0.74
N HIS A 122 -3.35 -11.48 0.89
CA HIS A 122 -3.01 -12.10 2.15
C HIS A 122 -1.51 -11.95 2.42
N VAL A 123 -1.16 -11.63 3.66
CA VAL A 123 0.21 -11.52 4.17
C VAL A 123 0.36 -12.54 5.29
N PRO A 124 1.45 -13.34 5.35
CA PRO A 124 2.72 -13.19 4.64
C PRO A 124 2.84 -13.98 3.33
N SER A 125 1.79 -14.69 2.88
CA SER A 125 1.90 -15.50 1.65
C SER A 125 2.03 -14.67 0.37
N PHE A 126 1.57 -13.41 0.41
CA PHE A 126 1.46 -12.50 -0.73
C PHE A 126 0.58 -13.05 -1.86
N THR A 127 -0.47 -13.79 -1.49
CA THR A 127 -1.45 -14.37 -2.43
C THR A 127 -2.69 -13.51 -2.51
N MET A 128 -3.21 -13.29 -3.71
CA MET A 128 -4.46 -12.55 -3.92
C MET A 128 -5.68 -13.38 -3.49
N PHE A 129 -6.62 -12.75 -2.81
CA PHE A 129 -7.93 -13.33 -2.54
C PHE A 129 -8.78 -13.35 -3.81
N SER A 130 -9.15 -14.55 -4.27
CA SER A 130 -9.92 -14.74 -5.52
C SER A 130 -11.38 -14.28 -5.41
N ASN A 131 -11.92 -14.26 -4.18
CA ASN A 131 -13.28 -13.82 -3.90
C ASN A 131 -13.42 -12.29 -3.75
N CYS A 132 -12.35 -11.53 -3.93
CA CYS A 132 -12.35 -10.06 -3.85
C CYS A 132 -12.02 -9.40 -5.21
N PRO A 133 -12.87 -8.47 -5.71
CA PRO A 133 -14.10 -7.97 -5.09
C PRO A 133 -15.30 -8.92 -5.32
N PRO A 134 -16.36 -8.84 -4.49
CA PRO A 134 -17.57 -9.62 -4.69
C PRO A 134 -18.17 -9.40 -6.09
N LEU A 135 -18.42 -10.50 -6.82
CA LEU A 135 -18.86 -10.47 -8.21
C LEU A 135 -20.22 -9.76 -8.41
N THR A 136 -21.05 -9.73 -7.38
CA THR A 136 -22.41 -9.20 -7.38
C THR A 136 -22.48 -7.67 -7.34
N GLN A 137 -21.37 -6.97 -7.12
CA GLN A 137 -21.37 -5.52 -6.92
C GLN A 137 -20.68 -4.76 -8.06
N THR A 138 -21.40 -3.81 -8.66
CA THR A 138 -20.82 -2.88 -9.65
C THR A 138 -19.95 -1.86 -8.92
N LEU A 139 -18.66 -2.17 -8.76
CA LEU A 139 -17.67 -1.24 -8.24
C LEU A 139 -17.25 -0.25 -9.33
N HIS A 140 -17.64 1.01 -9.14
CA HIS A 140 -17.08 2.16 -9.86
C HIS A 140 -15.61 2.40 -9.46
N HIS A 141 -15.02 3.49 -9.92
CA HIS A 141 -13.65 3.86 -9.59
C HIS A 141 -13.51 4.08 -8.08
N THR A 142 -12.63 3.32 -7.44
CA THR A 142 -12.38 3.43 -6.01
C THR A 142 -11.44 4.60 -5.74
N ASN A 143 -11.84 5.47 -4.82
CA ASN A 143 -11.09 6.70 -4.49
C ASN A 143 -10.52 6.68 -3.08
N CYS A 144 -11.03 5.84 -2.18
CA CYS A 144 -10.50 5.73 -0.83
C CYS A 144 -10.87 4.40 -0.22
N LEU A 145 -10.06 3.95 0.73
CA LEU A 145 -10.28 2.72 1.48
C LEU A 145 -9.66 2.86 2.87
N ASP A 146 -10.32 2.30 3.87
CA ASP A 146 -9.75 2.16 5.21
C ASP A 146 -10.25 0.91 5.94
N PHE A 147 -9.48 0.46 6.93
CA PHE A 147 -9.84 -0.65 7.82
C PHE A 147 -10.24 -0.11 9.19
N SER A 148 -11.22 -0.75 9.82
CA SER A 148 -11.55 -0.49 11.23
C SER A 148 -10.37 -0.87 12.14
N PRO A 149 -10.18 -0.20 13.30
CA PRO A 149 -9.10 -0.48 14.25
C PRO A 149 -8.93 -1.97 14.62
N HIS A 150 -10.04 -2.72 14.76
CA HIS A 150 -10.00 -4.15 15.11
C HIS A 150 -10.06 -5.09 13.89
N GLY A 151 -9.96 -4.56 12.66
CA GLY A 151 -9.91 -5.33 11.43
C GLY A 151 -11.23 -5.92 10.94
N GLY A 152 -12.32 -5.92 11.72
CA GLY A 152 -13.56 -6.57 11.28
C GLY A 152 -14.40 -5.82 10.27
N PHE A 153 -14.08 -4.57 9.96
CA PHE A 153 -14.68 -3.85 8.85
C PHE A 153 -13.65 -3.23 7.93
N MET A 154 -14.02 -3.14 6.64
CA MET A 154 -13.31 -2.39 5.61
C MET A 154 -14.30 -1.46 4.92
N ALA A 155 -14.00 -0.17 4.89
CA ALA A 155 -14.79 0.84 4.20
C ALA A 155 -14.14 1.18 2.85
N LEU A 156 -14.96 1.38 1.82
CA LEU A 156 -14.51 1.72 0.47
C LEU A 156 -15.41 2.80 -0.13
N GLY A 157 -14.82 3.93 -0.51
CA GLY A 157 -15.50 5.02 -1.19
C GLY A 157 -15.23 5.01 -2.69
N ASN A 158 -16.25 5.29 -3.51
CA ASN A 158 -16.13 5.33 -4.97
C ASN A 158 -16.53 6.69 -5.57
N SER A 159 -16.20 6.88 -6.85
CA SER A 159 -16.51 8.10 -7.60
C SER A 159 -17.99 8.34 -7.87
N ALA A 160 -18.86 7.35 -7.59
CA ALA A 160 -20.31 7.50 -7.66
C ALA A 160 -20.92 8.07 -6.36
N GLY A 161 -20.08 8.52 -5.43
CA GLY A 161 -20.51 9.08 -4.14
C GLY A 161 -21.05 8.02 -3.17
N LYS A 162 -20.74 6.74 -3.39
CA LYS A 162 -21.16 5.64 -2.52
C LYS A 162 -20.00 5.17 -1.64
N VAL A 163 -20.34 4.82 -0.40
CA VAL A 163 -19.44 4.14 0.53
C VAL A 163 -19.98 2.73 0.78
N PHE A 164 -19.13 1.73 0.58
CA PHE A 164 -19.41 0.35 0.90
C PHE A 164 -18.70 -0.03 2.19
N LEU A 165 -19.39 -0.80 3.03
CA LEU A 165 -18.83 -1.37 4.25
C LEU A 165 -18.84 -2.89 4.13
N TYR A 166 -17.66 -3.50 4.23
CA TYR A 166 -17.47 -4.94 4.16
C TYR A 166 -17.14 -5.48 5.54
N LYS A 167 -17.84 -6.51 5.99
CA LYS A 167 -17.50 -7.25 7.20
C LYS A 167 -16.45 -8.31 6.88
N LEU A 168 -15.33 -8.29 7.59
CA LEU A 168 -14.26 -9.28 7.48
C LEU A 168 -14.48 -10.35 8.54
N HIS A 169 -15.11 -11.46 8.13
CA HIS A 169 -15.52 -12.54 9.04
C HIS A 169 -14.38 -13.23 9.81
N HIS A 170 -13.13 -13.07 9.37
CA HIS A 170 -11.98 -13.60 10.10
C HIS A 170 -11.84 -12.96 11.50
N TYR A 171 -12.20 -11.67 11.62
CA TYR A 171 -12.12 -10.90 12.85
C TYR A 171 -13.46 -10.98 13.59
N HIS A 172 -13.54 -11.88 14.57
CA HIS A 172 -14.75 -12.16 15.33
C HIS A 172 -15.04 -11.13 16.43
N ASN A 173 -14.02 -10.35 16.84
CA ASN A 173 -14.08 -9.43 17.98
C ASN A 173 -14.09 -7.94 17.57
N ALA A 174 -14.66 -7.61 16.41
CA ALA A 174 -14.76 -6.23 15.92
C ALA A 174 -16.12 -5.59 16.21
#